data_AF-A0A1G3I215-F1
#
_entry.id   AF-A0A1G3I215-F1
#
_cell.length_a   1.000
_cell.length_b   1.000
_cell.length_c   1.000
_cell.angle_alpha   90.00
_cell.angle_beta   90.00
_cell.angle_gamma   90.00
#
_symmetry.space_group_name_H-M   'P 1'
#
loop_
_entity.id
_entity.type
_entity.pdbx_description
1 polymer ?
#
loop_
_entity_poly.entity_id
_entity_poly.type
_entity_poly.pdbx_seq_one_letter_code
_entity_poly.pdbx_strand_id
1 'polypeptide(L)'
;MNIKKAFLAVVPLLFTACAAIEPQQFVGPNGKTAYSMRCSGMGRTLDACYRKAGEVCSSGYIIIDRASGTVGVPMNGGTMMAPQHNIAIECK
;
A
#
# COMPACT_ATOMS: atom_id res chain seq x y z
N MET A 1 -17.06 -51.65 8.93
CA MET A 1 -15.99 -51.11 9.79
C MET A 1 -14.69 -51.25 9.00
N ASN A 2 -14.08 -50.25 8.37
CA ASN A 2 -13.79 -48.89 8.79
C ASN A 2 -13.41 -48.02 7.56
N ILE A 3 -14.19 -46.98 7.27
CA ILE A 3 -13.74 -45.82 6.49
C ILE A 3 -12.66 -45.13 7.33
N LYS A 4 -11.39 -45.38 7.02
CA LYS A 4 -10.27 -44.71 7.68
C LYS A 4 -9.35 -44.14 6.61
N LYS A 5 -9.17 -42.82 6.72
CA LYS A 5 -8.20 -41.97 6.02
C LYS A 5 -8.67 -41.43 4.68
N ALA A 6 -9.76 -40.66 4.73
CA ALA A 6 -9.92 -39.54 3.80
C ALA A 6 -8.74 -38.59 4.05
N PHE A 7 -7.75 -38.67 3.16
CA PHE A 7 -6.55 -37.84 3.12
C PHE A 7 -7.00 -36.43 2.71
N LEU A 8 -7.44 -35.64 3.69
CA LEU A 8 -7.89 -34.27 3.51
C LEU A 8 -6.64 -33.41 3.31
N ALA A 9 -6.24 -33.28 2.05
CA ALA A 9 -5.13 -32.43 1.63
C ALA A 9 -5.43 -30.97 1.99
N VAL A 10 -4.85 -30.50 3.09
CA VAL A 10 -4.79 -29.08 3.44
C VAL A 10 -3.84 -28.41 2.44
N VAL A 11 -4.42 -27.76 1.43
CA VAL A 11 -3.69 -26.89 0.51
C VAL A 11 -3.33 -25.62 1.28
N PRO A 12 -2.05 -25.30 1.52
CA PRO A 12 -1.70 -24.00 2.06
C PRO A 12 -1.91 -22.97 0.95
N LEU A 13 -2.98 -22.17 1.04
CA LEU A 13 -3.09 -20.93 0.28
C LEU A 13 -1.98 -19.99 0.77
N LEU A 14 -0.83 -20.02 0.09
CA LEU A 14 0.18 -18.99 0.20
C LEU A 14 -0.41 -17.72 -0.41
N PHE A 15 -1.07 -16.89 0.40
CA PHE A 15 -1.35 -15.51 0.03
C PHE A 15 -0.01 -14.79 -0.09
N THR A 16 0.49 -14.67 -1.32
CA THR A 16 1.57 -13.75 -1.65
C THR A 16 1.06 -12.35 -1.34
N ALA A 17 1.42 -11.80 -0.19
CA ALA A 17 1.19 -10.41 0.13
C ALA A 17 2.03 -9.57 -0.85
N CYS A 18 1.48 -9.29 -2.03
CA CYS A 18 1.96 -8.21 -2.88
C CYS A 18 1.98 -6.97 -1.98
N ALA A 19 3.14 -6.33 -1.87
CA ALA A 19 3.38 -5.18 -1.02
C ALA A 19 2.37 -4.06 -1.32
N ALA A 20 1.20 -4.13 -0.70
CA ALA A 20 0.05 -3.31 -1.04
C ALA A 20 0.28 -1.88 -0.54
N ILE A 21 -0.24 -0.91 -1.28
CA ILE A 21 -0.32 0.47 -0.79
C ILE A 21 -1.50 0.50 0.17
N GLU A 22 -1.24 0.85 1.43
CA GLU A 22 -2.25 0.95 2.49
C GLU A 22 -2.62 2.42 2.71
N PRO A 23 -3.81 2.86 2.25
CA PRO A 23 -4.29 4.22 2.46
C PRO A 23 -4.73 4.39 3.92
N GLN A 24 -4.18 5.41 4.59
CA GLN A 24 -4.57 5.79 5.94
C GLN A 24 -5.56 6.95 5.85
N GLN A 25 -6.81 6.71 6.28
CA GLN A 25 -7.88 7.69 6.21
C GLN A 25 -7.72 8.78 7.29
N PHE A 26 -8.02 10.02 6.94
CA PHE A 26 -8.13 11.15 7.85
C PHE A 26 -9.13 12.19 7.31
N VAL A 27 -9.36 13.27 8.05
CA VAL A 27 -10.20 14.40 7.60
C VAL A 27 -9.29 15.46 6.99
N GLY A 28 -9.51 15.78 5.72
CA GLY A 28 -8.73 16.74 4.97
C GLY A 28 -9.04 18.21 5.34
N PRO A 29 -8.25 19.15 4.81
CA PRO A 29 -8.35 20.58 5.14
C PRO A 29 -9.70 21.21 4.79
N ASN A 30 -10.47 20.61 3.87
CA ASN A 30 -11.81 21.08 3.50
C ASN A 30 -12.93 20.32 4.25
N GLY A 31 -12.58 19.52 5.27
CA GLY A 31 -13.54 18.71 6.02
C GLY A 31 -14.02 17.45 5.29
N LYS A 32 -13.39 17.11 4.16
CA LYS A 32 -13.74 15.93 3.36
C LYS A 32 -12.87 14.73 3.75
N THR A 33 -13.27 13.55 3.31
CA THR A 33 -12.47 12.33 3.46
C THR A 33 -11.15 12.46 2.70
N ALA A 34 -10.05 12.23 3.40
CA ALA A 34 -8.71 12.25 2.86
C ALA A 34 -7.96 10.96 3.17
N TYR A 35 -6.93 10.67 2.38
CA TYR A 35 -6.07 9.50 2.55
C TYR A 35 -4.61 9.88 2.43
N SER A 36 -3.77 9.38 3.33
CA SER A 36 -2.31 9.43 3.21
C SER A 36 -1.79 8.06 2.80
N MET A 37 -0.81 8.03 1.90
CA MET A 37 -0.28 6.79 1.32
C MET A 37 1.23 6.88 1.19
N ARG A 38 1.88 5.77 1.55
CA ARG A 38 3.32 5.56 1.32
C ARG A 38 3.53 4.85 -0.01
N CYS A 39 4.22 5.52 -0.93
CA CYS A 39 4.33 5.13 -2.33
C CYS A 39 5.66 4.47 -2.69
N SER A 40 6.52 4.23 -1.69
CA SER A 40 7.85 3.67 -1.87
C SER A 40 8.11 2.45 -0.99
N GLY A 41 8.98 1.57 -1.48
CA GLY A 41 9.34 0.28 -0.90
C GLY A 41 9.50 -0.77 -1.98
N MET A 42 9.78 -2.02 -1.60
CA MET A 42 9.88 -3.14 -2.55
C MET A 42 8.59 -3.27 -3.38
N GLY A 43 8.65 -2.88 -4.65
CA GLY A 43 7.54 -2.99 -5.61
C GLY A 43 6.48 -1.88 -5.58
N ARG A 44 6.65 -0.83 -4.77
CA ARG A 44 5.71 0.32 -4.74
C ARG A 44 6.26 1.48 -5.55
N THR A 45 5.42 2.08 -6.40
CA THR A 45 5.75 3.26 -7.20
C THR A 45 4.77 4.40 -6.91
N LEU A 46 5.19 5.63 -7.24
CA LEU A 46 4.32 6.79 -7.16
C LEU A 46 3.08 6.66 -8.04
N ASP A 47 3.22 6.08 -9.24
CA ASP A 47 2.07 5.82 -10.14
C ASP A 47 1.06 4.84 -9.53
N ALA A 48 1.53 3.83 -8.78
CA ALA A 48 0.64 2.91 -8.08
C ALA A 48 -0.17 3.63 -6.98
N CYS A 49 0.39 4.65 -6.34
CA CYS A 49 -0.35 5.51 -5.41
C CYS A 49 -1.43 6.33 -6.09
N TYR A 50 -1.16 6.88 -7.29
CA TYR A 50 -2.19 7.61 -8.04
C TYR A 50 -3.33 6.72 -8.51
N ARG A 51 -3.02 5.48 -8.90
CA ARG A 51 -4.03 4.47 -9.20
C ARG A 51 -4.84 4.13 -7.95
N LYS A 52 -4.17 3.89 -6.81
CA LYS A 52 -4.84 3.58 -5.55
C LYS A 52 -5.74 4.73 -5.06
N ALA A 53 -5.31 5.97 -5.26
CA ALA A 53 -6.11 7.16 -4.98
C ALA A 53 -7.43 7.17 -5.78
N GLY A 54 -7.38 6.78 -7.06
CA GLY A 54 -8.58 6.63 -7.89
C GLY A 54 -9.49 5.48 -7.46
N GLU A 55 -8.92 4.39 -6.93
CA GLU A 55 -9.71 3.28 -6.37
C GLU A 55 -10.45 3.69 -5.09
N VAL A 56 -9.83 4.48 -4.22
CA VAL A 56 -10.45 4.90 -2.94
C VAL A 56 -11.38 6.11 -3.06
N CYS A 57 -11.14 7.00 -4.02
CA CYS A 57 -12.00 8.16 -4.30
C CYS A 57 -12.65 8.00 -5.68
N SER A 58 -13.81 7.33 -5.74
CA SER A 58 -14.54 7.03 -6.99
C SER A 58 -14.96 8.27 -7.79
N SER A 59 -15.29 9.38 -7.12
CA SER A 59 -15.63 10.67 -7.75
C SER A 59 -14.41 11.50 -8.16
N GLY A 60 -13.20 10.94 -8.01
CA GLY A 60 -11.93 11.63 -8.21
C GLY A 60 -11.40 12.27 -6.91
N TYR A 61 -10.17 12.74 -6.98
CA TYR A 61 -9.43 13.31 -5.85
C TYR A 61 -8.62 14.52 -6.26
N ILE A 62 -8.13 15.26 -5.26
CA ILE A 62 -7.07 16.25 -5.40
C ILE A 62 -5.88 15.83 -4.54
N ILE A 63 -4.67 16.21 -4.94
CA ILE A 63 -3.47 16.02 -4.12
C ILE A 63 -3.38 17.23 -3.18
N ILE A 64 -3.40 16.98 -1.88
CA ILE A 64 -3.28 18.02 -0.85
C ILE A 64 -1.88 18.08 -0.24
N ASP A 65 -1.09 17.01 -0.37
CA ASP A 65 0.34 17.02 -0.02
C ASP A 65 1.13 15.98 -0.83
N ARG A 66 2.42 16.25 -1.03
CA ARG A 66 3.40 15.33 -1.63
C ARG A 66 4.74 15.48 -0.91
N ALA A 67 5.17 14.41 -0.26
CA ALA A 67 6.49 14.34 0.34
C ALA A 67 7.41 13.45 -0.50
N SER A 68 8.63 13.93 -0.73
CA SER A 68 9.70 13.14 -1.34
C SER A 68 10.96 13.21 -0.47
N GLY A 69 11.71 12.12 -0.40
CA GLY A 69 12.97 12.07 0.33
C GLY A 69 13.77 10.83 -0.03
N THR A 70 14.78 10.56 0.79
CA THR A 70 15.60 9.36 0.67
C THR A 70 15.67 8.70 2.03
N VAL A 71 15.44 7.39 2.08
CA VAL A 71 15.46 6.61 3.31
C VAL A 71 16.49 5.50 3.22
N GLY A 72 17.17 5.24 4.34
CA GLY A 72 18.03 4.08 4.48
C GLY A 72 17.19 2.82 4.66
N VAL A 73 17.37 1.84 3.79
CA VAL A 73 16.75 0.53 3.86
C VAL A 73 17.83 -0.50 4.22
N PRO A 74 17.71 -1.23 5.34
CA PRO A 74 18.68 -2.25 5.72
C PRO A 74 18.63 -3.42 4.72
N MET A 75 19.80 -3.83 4.21
CA MET A 75 19.98 -4.93 3.26
C MET A 75 21.24 -5.70 3.62
N ASN A 76 21.15 -7.01 3.90
CA ASN A 76 22.28 -7.94 4.06
C ASN A 76 23.62 -7.32 4.52
N GLY A 77 23.67 -6.82 5.75
CA GLY A 77 24.91 -6.29 6.36
C GLY A 77 25.25 -4.84 6.02
N GLY A 78 24.38 -4.12 5.29
CA GLY A 78 24.54 -2.71 4.98
C GLY A 78 23.20 -1.96 4.94
N THR A 79 23.26 -0.66 4.63
CA THR A 79 22.07 0.18 4.40
C THR A 79 22.14 0.75 2.99
N MET A 80 21.11 0.50 2.19
CA MET A 80 20.98 1.12 0.87
C MET A 80 20.10 2.37 0.98
N MET A 81 20.47 3.44 0.29
CA MET A 81 19.63 4.63 0.20
C MET A 81 18.62 4.44 -0.93
N ALA A 82 17.33 4.56 -0.63
CA ALA A 82 16.25 4.42 -1.59
C ALA A 82 15.36 5.67 -1.61
N PRO A 83 14.84 6.08 -2.78
CA PRO A 83 13.87 7.17 -2.85
C PRO A 83 12.58 6.80 -2.11
N GLN A 84 12.05 7.76 -1.35
CA GLN A 84 10.75 7.68 -0.70
C GLN A 84 9.83 8.75 -1.25
N HIS A 85 8.61 8.35 -1.60
CA HIS A 85 7.52 9.22 -2.00
C HIS A 85 6.30 8.87 -1.16
N ASN A 86 5.63 9.89 -0.64
CA ASN A 86 4.34 9.78 0.01
C ASN A 86 3.41 10.83 -0.58
N ILE A 87 2.12 10.53 -0.63
CA ILE A 87 1.09 11.49 -1.04
C ILE A 87 -0.02 11.54 0.00
N ALA A 88 -0.64 12.71 0.13
CA ALA A 88 -1.94 12.84 0.75
C ALA A 88 -2.93 13.39 -0.28
N ILE A 89 -4.10 12.78 -0.34
CA ILE A 89 -5.18 13.13 -1.27
C ILE A 89 -6.47 13.38 -0.51
N GLU A 90 -7.30 14.27 -1.02
CA GLU A 90 -8.67 14.50 -0.53
C GLU A 90 -9.65 14.13 -1.63
N CYS A 91 -10.70 13.37 -1.29
CA CYS A 91 -11.74 13.02 -2.25
C CYS A 91 -12.56 14.26 -2.62
N LYS A 92 -12.98 14.34 -3.88
CA LYS A 92 -13.86 15.43 -4.36
C LYS A 92 -15.27 15.28 -3.82
#